data_AF-A0A3D1MDF1-F1
#
_entry.id   AF-A0A3D1MDF1-F1
#
_cell.length_a   1.000
_cell.length_b   1.000
_cell.length_c   1.000
_cell.angle_alpha   90.00
_cell.angle_beta   90.00
_cell.angle_gamma   90.00
#
_symmetry.space_group_name_H-M   'P 1'
#
loop_
_entity.id
_entity.type
_entity.pdbx_description
1 polymer ?
#
loop_
_entity_poly.entity_id
_entity_poly.type
_entity_poly.pdbx_seq_one_letter_code
_entity_poly.pdbx_strand_id
1 'polypeptide(L)'
;MSLPVECHRFREVRKDLKYTQAEFAQLLDLGQSTADIERGKTKISGKAVMLLQKLYGINPLWLFGESLEKHKAQTSVMPKTLVLDREGQENILLVSAKAAAGYPLNLGDQQWFDQQPLFNMPLPMFRGGSYRGFEIEGDSMEPGFHAGDWVFGRAIDSLMDVQNQSVYVVVLHDSVLIKRVVKEVNGQRISLHSDNRR
;
A
#
# COMPACT_ATOMS: atom_id res chain seq x y z
N MET A 1 -15.88 -1.53 -38.47
CA MET A 1 -16.37 -1.64 -37.08
C MET A 1 -15.21 -1.29 -36.16
N SER A 2 -15.43 -0.40 -35.19
CA SER A 2 -14.42 -0.07 -34.18
C SER A 2 -14.19 -1.31 -33.32
N LEU A 3 -12.92 -1.63 -33.02
CA LEU A 3 -12.59 -2.69 -32.07
C LEU A 3 -13.07 -2.29 -30.66
N PRO A 4 -13.53 -3.25 -29.84
CA PRO A 4 -13.88 -3.00 -28.45
C PRO A 4 -12.68 -2.45 -27.65
N VAL A 5 -12.96 -1.59 -26.67
CA VAL A 5 -11.93 -0.91 -25.87
C VAL A 5 -11.05 -1.90 -25.10
N GLU A 6 -11.64 -3.00 -24.65
CA GLU A 6 -10.97 -4.06 -23.93
C GLU A 6 -9.92 -4.78 -24.78
N CYS A 7 -10.13 -4.90 -26.10
CA CYS A 7 -9.14 -5.47 -27.01
C CYS A 7 -7.90 -4.58 -27.11
N HIS A 8 -8.11 -3.26 -27.17
CA HIS A 8 -7.03 -2.28 -27.19
C HIS A 8 -6.25 -2.24 -25.87
N ARG A 9 -6.96 -2.15 -24.75
CA ARG A 9 -6.36 -2.11 -23.40
C ARG A 9 -5.67 -3.41 -23.03
N PHE A 10 -6.21 -4.57 -23.44
CA PHE A 10 -5.55 -5.86 -23.26
C PHE A 10 -4.23 -5.95 -24.05
N ARG A 11 -4.23 -5.48 -25.30
CA ARG A 11 -3.01 -5.39 -26.12
C ARG A 11 -1.98 -4.43 -25.52
N GLU A 12 -2.44 -3.31 -24.99
CA GLU A 12 -1.60 -2.33 -24.30
C GLU A 12 -0.90 -2.97 -23.10
N VAL A 13 -1.65 -3.64 -22.22
CA VAL A 13 -1.08 -4.35 -21.05
C VAL A 13 -0.02 -5.36 -21.48
N ARG A 14 -0.28 -6.18 -22.50
CA ARG A 14 0.72 -7.15 -22.99
C ARG A 14 2.01 -6.47 -23.45
N LYS A 15 1.89 -5.38 -24.22
CA LYS A 15 3.04 -4.64 -24.76
C LYS A 15 3.84 -3.97 -23.66
N ASP A 16 3.18 -3.38 -22.67
CA ASP A 16 3.85 -2.71 -21.55
C ASP A 16 4.63 -3.71 -20.70
N LEU A 17 4.07 -4.90 -20.52
CA LEU A 17 4.73 -6.03 -19.85
C LEU A 17 5.77 -6.74 -20.74
N LYS A 18 5.93 -6.31 -21.99
CA LYS A 18 6.90 -6.83 -22.98
C LYS A 18 6.75 -8.32 -23.29
N TYR A 19 5.55 -8.88 -23.16
CA TYR A 19 5.29 -10.27 -23.53
C TYR A 19 4.92 -10.43 -25.01
N THR A 20 5.34 -11.54 -25.60
CA THR A 20 4.79 -12.02 -26.87
C THR A 20 3.34 -12.51 -26.69
N GLN A 21 2.60 -12.68 -27.80
CA GLN A 21 1.22 -13.18 -27.74
C GLN A 21 1.12 -14.61 -27.21
N ALA A 22 2.14 -15.43 -27.42
CA ALA A 22 2.18 -16.80 -26.94
C ALA A 22 2.51 -16.87 -25.44
N GLU A 23 3.53 -16.13 -24.99
CA GLU A 23 3.91 -16.06 -23.56
C GLU A 23 2.76 -15.51 -22.71
N PHE A 24 2.09 -14.45 -23.21
CA PHE A 24 0.98 -13.86 -22.49
C PHE A 24 -0.25 -14.79 -22.44
N ALA A 25 -0.48 -15.59 -23.49
CA ALA A 25 -1.54 -16.59 -23.49
C ALA A 25 -1.27 -17.73 -22.50
N GLN A 26 -0.04 -18.23 -22.44
CA GLN A 26 0.37 -19.25 -21.47
C GLN A 26 0.25 -18.73 -20.04
N LEU A 27 0.71 -17.51 -19.78
CA LEU A 27 0.65 -16.88 -18.47
C LEU A 27 -0.80 -16.73 -17.96
N LEU A 28 -1.73 -16.37 -18.84
CA LEU A 28 -3.14 -16.14 -18.51
C LEU A 28 -4.02 -17.39 -18.66
N ASP A 29 -3.42 -18.53 -19.01
CA ASP A 29 -4.11 -19.80 -19.29
C ASP A 29 -5.22 -19.66 -20.35
N LEU A 30 -4.89 -18.98 -21.45
CA LEU A 30 -5.77 -18.68 -22.59
C LEU A 30 -5.50 -19.56 -23.82
N GLY A 31 -4.65 -20.58 -23.70
CA GLY A 31 -4.22 -21.43 -24.81
C GLY A 31 -2.96 -20.94 -25.51
N GLN A 32 -2.89 -21.05 -26.83
CA GLN A 32 -1.64 -20.86 -27.59
C GLN A 32 -1.32 -19.40 -27.95
N SER A 33 -2.32 -18.51 -28.03
CA SER A 33 -2.09 -17.11 -28.45
C SER A 33 -3.23 -16.18 -28.04
N THR A 34 -2.90 -14.91 -27.76
CA THR A 34 -3.85 -13.84 -27.51
C THR A 34 -4.31 -13.08 -28.76
N ALA A 35 -3.87 -13.48 -29.95
CA ALA A 35 -4.12 -12.74 -31.19
C ALA A 35 -5.61 -12.56 -31.53
N ASP A 36 -6.44 -13.56 -31.25
CA ASP A 36 -7.88 -13.50 -31.52
C ASP A 36 -8.63 -12.58 -30.54
N ILE A 37 -8.13 -12.48 -29.30
CA ILE A 37 -8.64 -11.53 -28.31
C ILE A 37 -8.29 -10.10 -28.72
N GLU A 38 -7.04 -9.84 -29.12
CA GLU A 38 -6.58 -8.50 -29.55
C GLU A 38 -7.27 -8.02 -30.83
N ARG A 39 -7.79 -8.94 -31.65
CA ARG A 39 -8.55 -8.67 -32.87
C ARG A 39 -10.07 -8.63 -32.65
N GLY A 40 -10.54 -8.80 -31.41
CA GLY A 40 -11.96 -8.77 -31.07
C GLY A 40 -12.77 -9.97 -31.57
N LYS A 41 -12.10 -11.08 -31.94
CA LYS A 41 -12.76 -12.33 -32.33
C LYS A 41 -13.21 -13.16 -31.13
N THR A 42 -12.47 -13.07 -30.02
CA THR A 42 -12.73 -13.81 -28.79
C THR A 42 -12.78 -12.87 -27.59
N LYS A 43 -13.70 -13.10 -26.65
CA LYS A 43 -13.79 -12.34 -25.40
C LYS A 43 -12.68 -12.73 -24.42
N ILE A 44 -12.27 -11.80 -23.57
CA ILE A 44 -11.35 -12.07 -22.45
C ILE A 44 -12.08 -12.93 -21.42
N SER A 45 -11.50 -14.07 -21.04
CA SER A 45 -12.11 -14.95 -20.04
C SER A 45 -12.06 -14.31 -18.65
N GLY A 46 -13.06 -14.60 -17.80
CA GLY A 46 -13.06 -14.12 -16.41
C GLY A 46 -11.81 -14.55 -15.63
N LYS A 47 -11.30 -15.76 -15.90
CA LYS A 47 -10.05 -16.25 -15.33
C LYS A 47 -8.85 -15.38 -15.71
N ALA A 48 -8.74 -14.97 -16.97
CA ALA A 48 -7.67 -14.07 -17.42
C ALA A 48 -7.78 -12.68 -16.79
N VAL A 49 -9.00 -12.13 -16.66
CA VAL A 49 -9.21 -10.84 -15.96
C VAL A 49 -8.76 -10.94 -14.49
N MET A 50 -9.12 -12.02 -13.80
CA MET A 50 -8.68 -12.26 -12.43
C MET A 50 -7.15 -12.37 -12.32
N LEU A 51 -6.50 -13.07 -13.25
CA LEU A 51 -5.04 -13.21 -13.27
C LEU A 51 -4.35 -11.87 -13.55
N LEU A 52 -4.87 -11.05 -14.47
CA LEU A 52 -4.35 -9.71 -14.73
C LEU A 52 -4.44 -8.80 -13.50
N GLN A 53 -5.56 -8.88 -12.78
CA GLN A 53 -5.72 -8.14 -11.53
C GLN A 53 -4.74 -8.66 -10.45
N LYS A 54 -4.62 -9.98 -10.29
CA LYS A 54 -3.81 -10.60 -9.23
C LYS A 54 -2.30 -10.41 -9.46
N LEU A 55 -1.83 -10.60 -10.69
CA LEU A 55 -0.40 -10.57 -11.02
C LEU A 55 0.12 -9.16 -11.26
N TYR A 56 -0.71 -8.28 -11.83
CA TYR A 56 -0.28 -6.98 -12.32
C TYR A 56 -1.11 -5.81 -11.78
N GLY A 57 -2.10 -6.06 -10.91
CA GLY A 57 -2.92 -4.99 -10.33
C GLY A 57 -3.84 -4.28 -11.34
N ILE A 58 -4.05 -4.86 -12.53
CA ILE A 58 -4.87 -4.24 -13.58
C ILE A 58 -6.31 -4.13 -13.08
N ASN A 59 -6.86 -2.92 -13.18
CA ASN A 59 -8.24 -2.64 -12.82
C ASN A 59 -9.19 -3.20 -13.88
N PRO A 60 -10.09 -4.15 -13.56
CA PRO A 60 -11.06 -4.67 -14.52
C PRO A 60 -11.96 -3.59 -15.09
N LEU A 61 -12.33 -2.58 -14.30
CA LEU A 61 -13.16 -1.46 -14.79
C LEU A 61 -12.42 -0.65 -15.86
N TRP A 62 -11.12 -0.43 -15.68
CA TRP A 62 -10.33 0.18 -16.75
C TRP A 62 -10.19 -0.78 -17.93
N LEU A 63 -9.97 -2.08 -17.73
CA LEU A 63 -9.87 -3.00 -18.86
C LEU A 63 -11.10 -2.92 -19.78
N PHE A 64 -12.30 -2.76 -19.22
CA PHE A 64 -13.57 -2.65 -19.96
C PHE A 64 -14.05 -1.22 -20.29
N GLY A 65 -13.24 -0.19 -20.02
CA GLY A 65 -13.60 1.20 -20.37
C GLY A 65 -14.44 1.96 -19.35
N GLU A 66 -14.81 1.34 -18.23
CA GLU A 66 -15.62 1.89 -17.13
C GLU A 66 -14.79 2.74 -16.14
N SER A 67 -13.46 2.79 -16.30
CA SER A 67 -12.56 3.61 -15.48
C SER A 67 -11.41 4.18 -16.31
N LEU A 68 -10.89 5.33 -15.87
CA LEU A 68 -9.65 5.94 -16.37
C LEU A 68 -8.39 5.38 -15.69
N GLU A 69 -8.54 4.76 -14.52
CA GLU A 69 -7.45 4.26 -13.67
C GLU A 69 -7.00 2.84 -14.05
N LYS A 70 -5.84 2.72 -14.72
CA LYS A 70 -5.30 1.45 -15.24
C LYS A 70 -5.03 0.41 -14.18
N HIS A 71 -4.50 0.84 -13.05
CA HIS A 71 -4.30 0.00 -11.87
C HIS A 71 -5.36 0.37 -10.86
N LYS A 72 -5.87 -0.60 -10.08
CA LYS A 72 -6.62 -0.21 -8.88
C LYS A 72 -5.66 0.61 -8.02
N ALA A 73 -6.13 1.71 -7.45
CA ALA A 73 -5.37 2.42 -6.43
C ALA A 73 -4.86 1.36 -5.45
N GLN A 74 -3.54 1.19 -5.37
CA GLN A 74 -2.95 0.43 -4.27
C GLN A 74 -3.60 0.97 -3.02
N THR A 75 -4.09 0.07 -2.15
CA THR A 75 -4.65 0.47 -0.86
C THR A 75 -3.64 1.41 -0.24
N SER A 76 -3.94 2.71 -0.26
CA SER A 76 -2.97 3.70 0.15
C SER A 76 -2.74 3.41 1.62
N VAL A 77 -1.51 3.07 1.96
CA VAL A 77 -1.14 2.91 3.37
C VAL A 77 -1.05 4.27 4.08
N MET A 78 -1.26 5.36 3.34
CA MET A 78 -1.42 6.68 3.92
C MET A 78 -2.78 6.77 4.61
N PRO A 79 -2.83 7.22 5.86
CA PRO A 79 -4.09 7.46 6.56
C PRO A 79 -4.91 8.50 5.78
N LYS A 80 -6.09 8.11 5.29
CA LYS A 80 -7.03 9.04 4.65
C LYS A 80 -7.97 9.74 5.64
N THR A 81 -7.97 9.27 6.89
CA THR A 81 -8.91 9.70 7.92
C THR A 81 -8.22 10.61 8.93
N LEU A 82 -8.59 11.88 8.92
CA LEU A 82 -8.27 12.82 9.99
C LEU A 82 -9.24 12.56 11.14
N VAL A 83 -8.71 12.29 12.33
CA VAL A 83 -9.53 12.17 13.54
C VAL A 83 -9.49 13.51 14.23
N LEU A 84 -10.60 14.23 14.23
CA LEU A 84 -10.70 15.56 14.84
C LEU A 84 -11.39 15.47 16.21
N ASP A 85 -11.00 16.32 17.14
CA ASP A 85 -11.73 16.55 18.38
C ASP A 85 -12.90 17.54 18.18
N ARG A 86 -13.61 17.84 19.26
CA ARG A 86 -14.78 18.76 19.24
C ARG A 86 -14.42 20.20 18.88
N GLU A 87 -13.15 20.57 18.99
CA GLU A 87 -12.62 21.89 18.67
C GLU A 87 -11.99 21.93 17.26
N GLY A 88 -12.06 20.81 16.52
CA GLY A 88 -11.48 20.67 15.19
C GLY A 88 -9.97 20.45 15.19
N GLN A 89 -9.37 20.08 16.34
CA GLN A 89 -7.94 19.74 16.44
C GLN A 89 -7.72 18.25 16.15
N GLU A 90 -6.62 17.90 15.48
CA GLU A 90 -6.29 16.51 15.16
C GLU A 90 -5.87 15.71 16.40
N ASN A 91 -6.49 14.55 16.60
CA ASN A 91 -6.15 13.59 17.65
C ASN A 91 -5.07 12.61 17.19
N ILE A 92 -4.22 12.20 18.14
CA ILE A 92 -3.28 11.11 17.97
C ILE A 92 -4.04 9.81 18.25
N LEU A 93 -4.16 8.95 17.24
CA LEU A 93 -4.71 7.60 17.42
C LEU A 93 -3.65 6.70 18.05
N LEU A 94 -4.02 5.95 19.09
CA LEU A 94 -3.14 4.97 19.72
C LEU A 94 -3.49 3.55 19.24
N VAL A 95 -2.50 2.86 18.68
CA VAL A 95 -2.63 1.49 18.18
C VAL A 95 -1.81 0.57 19.07
N SER A 96 -2.50 -0.28 19.85
CA SER A 96 -1.84 -1.30 20.70
C SER A 96 -1.13 -2.36 19.85
N ALA A 97 -0.20 -3.10 20.45
CA ALA A 97 0.53 -4.17 19.79
C ALA A 97 -0.43 -5.21 19.14
N LYS A 98 -1.48 -5.58 19.87
CA LYS A 98 -2.53 -6.50 19.39
C LYS A 98 -3.29 -5.95 18.18
N ALA A 99 -3.53 -4.64 18.14
CA ALA A 99 -4.26 -3.98 17.06
C ALA A 99 -3.37 -3.71 15.83
N ALA A 100 -2.05 -3.67 15.99
CA ALA A 100 -1.09 -3.34 14.93
C ALA A 100 -1.16 -4.32 13.74
N ALA A 101 -1.45 -5.60 13.97
CA ALA A 101 -1.63 -6.59 12.91
C ALA A 101 -2.84 -6.29 12.00
N GLY A 102 -3.90 -5.69 12.55
CA GLY A 102 -5.08 -5.29 11.80
C GLY A 102 -4.96 -3.91 11.15
N TYR A 103 -4.02 -3.09 11.58
CA TYR A 103 -3.93 -1.69 11.16
C TYR A 103 -3.85 -1.51 9.63
N PRO A 104 -2.99 -2.23 8.87
CA PRO A 104 -2.90 -2.04 7.42
C PRO A 104 -4.20 -2.28 6.66
N LEU A 105 -4.99 -3.26 7.12
CA LEU A 105 -6.24 -3.67 6.48
C LEU A 105 -7.39 -2.68 6.77
N ASN A 106 -7.29 -1.94 7.87
CA ASN A 106 -8.36 -1.05 8.35
C ASN A 106 -8.09 0.44 8.09
N LEU A 107 -7.04 0.79 7.33
CA LEU A 107 -6.68 2.18 7.03
C LEU A 107 -7.78 3.02 6.34
N GLY A 108 -8.74 2.36 5.68
CA GLY A 108 -9.91 2.99 5.07
C GLY A 108 -11.21 2.83 5.85
N ASP A 109 -11.21 2.16 7.00
CA ASP A 109 -12.40 1.86 7.78
C ASP A 109 -12.54 2.82 8.96
N GLN A 110 -13.39 3.84 8.81
CA GLN A 110 -13.65 4.83 9.85
C GLN A 110 -14.18 4.21 11.16
N GLN A 111 -15.00 3.16 11.09
CA GLN A 111 -15.56 2.52 12.30
C GLN A 111 -14.48 1.84 13.13
N TRP A 112 -13.44 1.31 12.48
CA TRP A 112 -12.29 0.72 13.18
C TRP A 112 -11.48 1.80 13.93
N PHE A 113 -11.27 2.96 13.31
CA PHE A 113 -10.59 4.10 13.94
C PHE A 113 -11.35 4.64 15.15
N ASP A 114 -12.69 4.72 15.07
CA ASP A 114 -13.54 5.23 16.16
C ASP A 114 -13.48 4.36 17.43
N GLN A 115 -13.06 3.09 17.31
CA GLN A 115 -12.93 2.16 18.44
C GLN A 115 -11.57 2.25 19.14
N GLN A 116 -10.57 2.87 18.51
CA GLN A 116 -9.24 2.97 19.11
C GLN A 116 -9.19 4.12 20.12
N PRO A 117 -8.37 3.98 21.19
CA PRO A 117 -8.17 5.08 22.13
C PRO A 117 -7.55 6.30 21.43
N LEU A 118 -8.16 7.46 21.67
CA LEU A 118 -7.69 8.75 21.18
C LEU A 118 -6.90 9.45 22.27
N PHE A 119 -5.74 9.96 21.91
CA PHE A 119 -4.91 10.80 22.76
C PHE A 119 -4.86 12.21 22.17
N ASN A 120 -5.23 13.20 22.98
CA ASN A 120 -5.08 14.61 22.61
C ASN A 120 -3.72 15.11 23.10
N MET A 121 -2.89 15.59 22.16
CA MET A 121 -1.62 16.23 22.49
C MET A 121 -1.76 17.75 22.37
N PRO A 122 -1.90 18.49 23.49
CA PRO A 122 -2.27 19.91 23.48
C PRO A 122 -1.14 20.87 23.05
N LEU A 123 -0.10 20.36 22.40
CA LEU A 123 1.08 21.12 22.02
C LEU A 123 0.97 21.59 20.56
N PRO A 124 1.13 22.90 20.27
CA PRO A 124 0.95 23.45 18.92
C PRO A 124 1.83 22.80 17.84
N MET A 125 3.00 22.29 18.20
CA MET A 125 3.94 21.62 17.28
C MET A 125 3.43 20.28 16.71
N PHE A 126 2.34 19.75 17.28
CA PHE A 126 1.66 18.54 16.80
C PHE A 126 0.37 18.85 16.02
N ARG A 127 0.16 20.12 15.65
CA ARG A 127 -1.00 20.54 14.82
C ARG A 127 -0.65 20.48 13.32
N GLY A 128 -1.58 19.99 12.51
CA GLY A 128 -1.47 20.00 11.04
C GLY A 128 -0.69 18.82 10.48
N GLY A 129 -0.79 17.64 11.10
CA GLY A 129 -0.13 16.42 10.68
C GLY A 129 -0.88 15.19 11.17
N SER A 130 -0.89 14.14 10.36
CA SER A 130 -1.47 12.86 10.78
C SER A 130 -0.52 12.12 11.72
N TYR A 131 -0.73 12.25 13.03
CA TYR A 131 0.05 11.57 14.05
C TYR A 131 -0.61 10.27 14.51
N ARG A 132 0.23 9.25 14.77
CA ARG A 132 -0.19 7.94 15.28
C ARG A 132 0.81 7.45 16.33
N GLY A 133 0.30 6.87 17.40
CA GLY A 133 1.07 6.18 18.42
C GLY A 133 0.98 4.67 18.22
N PHE A 134 2.10 3.97 18.28
CA PHE A 134 2.16 2.51 18.23
C PHE A 134 2.88 1.97 19.47
N GLU A 135 2.29 0.96 20.10
CA GLU A 135 2.94 0.20 21.16
C GLU A 135 3.96 -0.78 20.54
N ILE A 136 5.16 -0.84 21.12
CA ILE A 136 6.23 -1.72 20.63
C ILE A 136 6.03 -3.14 21.15
N GLU A 137 6.13 -4.11 20.23
CA GLU A 137 6.23 -5.53 20.55
C GLU A 137 7.61 -6.10 20.15
N GLY A 138 8.18 -6.93 21.02
CA GLY A 138 9.46 -7.61 20.79
C GLY A 138 10.71 -6.79 21.16
N ASP A 139 11.88 -7.33 20.83
CA ASP A 139 13.21 -6.83 21.25
C ASP A 139 14.05 -6.31 20.06
N SER A 140 13.47 -6.22 18.86
CA SER A 140 14.24 -6.02 17.63
C SER A 140 14.92 -4.64 17.51
N MET A 141 14.49 -3.68 18.33
CA MET A 141 14.99 -2.31 18.35
C MET A 141 15.72 -1.96 19.67
N GLU A 142 16.07 -2.97 20.47
CA GLU A 142 16.88 -2.79 21.67
C GLU A 142 18.32 -2.38 21.32
N PRO A 143 19.01 -1.61 22.20
CA PRO A 143 18.53 -1.08 23.48
C PRO A 143 17.78 0.26 23.35
N GLY A 144 17.57 0.77 22.13
CA GLY A 144 16.94 2.08 21.92
C GLY A 144 15.45 2.10 22.23
N PHE A 145 14.79 0.96 22.08
CA PHE A 145 13.35 0.78 22.23
C PHE A 145 13.05 -0.60 22.82
N HIS A 146 12.18 -0.64 23.83
CA HIS A 146 11.81 -1.86 24.55
C HIS A 146 10.35 -2.23 24.32
N ALA A 147 10.01 -3.49 24.54
CA ALA A 147 8.62 -3.94 24.51
C ALA A 147 7.77 -3.17 25.54
N GLY A 148 6.60 -2.69 25.11
CA GLY A 148 5.70 -1.86 25.91
C GLY A 148 5.97 -0.35 25.83
N ASP A 149 7.08 0.07 25.21
CA ASP A 149 7.27 1.48 24.88
C ASP A 149 6.23 1.95 23.85
N TRP A 150 6.00 3.26 23.80
CA TRP A 150 5.13 3.88 22.80
C TRP A 150 5.93 4.78 21.87
N VAL A 151 5.78 4.57 20.56
CA VAL A 151 6.39 5.42 19.53
C VAL A 151 5.33 6.26 18.83
N PHE A 152 5.63 7.54 18.70
CA PHE A 152 4.76 8.50 18.03
C PHE A 152 5.39 8.90 16.70
N GLY A 153 4.67 8.63 15.61
CA GLY A 153 5.08 8.96 14.25
C GLY A 153 4.15 9.98 13.62
N ARG A 154 4.73 10.90 12.83
CA ARG A 154 3.99 11.71 11.87
C ARG A 154 4.01 11.00 10.51
N ALA A 155 2.85 10.85 9.88
CA ALA A 155 2.78 10.35 8.52
C ALA A 155 3.57 11.27 7.56
N ILE A 156 4.22 10.65 6.57
CA ILE A 156 4.93 11.34 5.49
C ILE A 156 4.37 10.87 4.15
N ASP A 157 4.27 11.78 3.19
CA ASP A 157 3.62 11.51 1.90
C ASP A 157 4.59 10.93 0.86
N SER A 158 5.90 11.10 1.07
CA SER A 158 6.92 10.65 0.12
C SER A 158 8.07 9.92 0.79
N LEU A 159 8.51 8.82 0.16
CA LEU A 159 9.76 8.14 0.52
C LEU A 159 11.00 9.04 0.32
N MET A 160 10.88 10.13 -0.45
CA MET A 160 11.94 11.12 -0.58
C MET A 160 12.22 11.83 0.75
N ASP A 161 11.18 12.07 1.56
CA ASP A 161 11.26 12.78 2.85
C ASP A 161 11.86 11.94 3.97
N VAL A 162 12.07 10.64 3.72
CA VAL A 162 12.71 9.73 4.65
C VAL A 162 14.17 10.15 4.90
N GLN A 163 14.58 10.24 6.15
CA GLN A 163 15.95 10.53 6.52
C GLN A 163 16.75 9.23 6.65
N ASN A 164 17.98 9.23 6.13
CA ASN A 164 18.86 8.07 6.23
C ASN A 164 19.25 7.83 7.70
N GLN A 165 19.40 6.56 8.08
CA GLN A 165 19.72 6.10 9.43
C GLN A 165 18.74 6.56 10.52
N SER A 166 17.51 6.95 10.17
CA SER A 166 16.48 7.34 11.14
C SER A 166 15.48 6.21 11.37
N VAL A 167 14.86 6.18 12.55
CA VAL A 167 13.88 5.16 12.94
C VAL A 167 12.49 5.57 12.47
N TYR A 168 11.78 4.63 11.85
CA TYR A 168 10.44 4.82 11.33
C TYR A 168 9.51 3.71 11.78
N VAL A 169 8.23 4.06 11.92
CA VAL A 169 7.14 3.09 11.85
C VAL A 169 6.84 2.84 10.37
N VAL A 170 6.98 1.59 9.94
CA VAL A 170 6.77 1.15 8.56
C VAL A 170 5.52 0.29 8.52
N VAL A 171 4.53 0.76 7.75
CA VAL A 171 3.27 0.04 7.54
C VAL A 171 3.36 -0.70 6.22
N LEU A 172 3.45 -2.03 6.30
CA LEU A 172 3.38 -2.94 5.17
C LEU A 172 1.94 -3.42 4.99
N HIS A 173 1.66 -4.18 3.93
CA HIS A 173 0.31 -4.68 3.66
C HIS A 173 -0.23 -5.65 4.72
N ASP A 174 0.66 -6.32 5.44
CA ASP A 174 0.35 -7.40 6.37
C ASP A 174 0.87 -7.15 7.80
N SER A 175 1.63 -6.07 8.01
CA SER A 175 2.36 -5.85 9.25
C SER A 175 2.70 -4.38 9.48
N VAL A 176 2.93 -4.04 10.75
CA VAL A 176 3.51 -2.77 11.17
C VAL A 176 4.83 -3.07 11.86
N LEU A 177 5.90 -2.41 11.43
CA LEU A 177 7.26 -2.65 11.92
C LEU A 177 7.87 -1.34 12.41
N ILE A 178 8.72 -1.43 13.42
CA ILE A 178 9.59 -0.32 13.82
C ILE A 178 11.01 -0.69 13.43
N LYS A 179 11.61 0.09 12.54
CA LYS A 179 12.92 -0.21 11.95
C LYS A 179 13.71 1.05 11.69
N ARG A 180 15.04 0.91 11.73
CA ARG A 180 15.95 1.92 11.21
C ARG A 180 15.99 1.83 9.70
N VAL A 181 15.70 2.94 9.03
CA VAL A 181 15.73 3.03 7.58
C VAL A 181 17.14 3.38 7.12
N VAL A 182 17.68 2.56 6.22
CA VAL A 182 18.94 2.83 5.51
C VAL A 182 18.66 2.99 4.02
N LYS A 183 18.98 4.17 3.48
CA LYS A 183 18.88 4.45 2.04
C LYS A 183 20.10 3.87 1.32
N GLU A 184 19.89 3.14 0.23
CA GLU A 184 20.99 2.73 -0.64
C GLU A 184 21.57 3.92 -1.42
N VAL A 185 22.85 3.81 -1.81
CA VAL A 185 23.62 4.85 -2.50
C VAL A 185 22.96 5.27 -3.84
N ASN A 186 22.21 4.37 -4.48
CA ASN A 186 21.48 4.63 -5.72
C ASN A 186 20.10 5.30 -5.51
N GLY A 187 19.63 5.43 -4.26
CA GLY A 187 18.33 6.02 -3.91
C GLY A 187 17.09 5.22 -4.34
N GLN A 188 17.25 4.06 -4.98
CA GLN A 188 16.14 3.25 -5.51
C GLN A 188 15.61 2.22 -4.52
N ARG A 189 16.38 1.91 -3.47
CA ARG A 189 16.02 0.92 -2.45
C ARG A 189 16.22 1.48 -1.06
N ILE A 190 15.36 1.03 -0.16
CA ILE A 190 15.43 1.27 1.27
C ILE A 190 15.53 -0.08 1.95
N SER A 191 16.48 -0.18 2.88
CA SER A 191 16.67 -1.35 3.74
C SER A 191 16.16 -1.03 5.15
N LEU A 192 15.52 -2.02 5.78
CA LEU A 192 14.99 -1.91 7.13
C LEU A 192 15.87 -2.71 8.08
N HIS A 193 16.51 -2.03 9.02
CA HIS A 193 17.47 -2.62 9.95
C HIS A 193 16.87 -2.66 11.36
N SER A 194 17.09 -3.80 12.03
CA SER A 194 16.93 -3.95 13.47
C SER A 194 18.14 -3.33 14.18
N ASP A 195 17.95 -2.69 15.33
CA ASP A 195 19.06 -2.17 16.15
C ASP A 195 19.65 -3.22 17.11
N ASN A 196 18.90 -4.30 17.35
CA ASN A 196 19.33 -5.43 18.17
C ASN A 196 20.59 -6.09 17.58
N ARG A 197 21.55 -6.45 18.46
CA ARG A 197 22.85 -7.04 18.13
C ARG A 197 22.90 -8.58 18.24
N ARG A 198 21.79 -9.28 18.04
CA ARG A 198 21.78 -10.75 17.99
C ARG A 198 22.07 -11.30 16.59
#